data_AF-A0A833SSR3-F1
#
_entry.id   AF-A0A833SSR3-F1
#
_cell.length_a   1.000
_cell.length_b   1.000
_cell.length_c   1.000
_cell.angle_alpha   90.00
_cell.angle_beta   90.00
_cell.angle_gamma   90.00
#
_symmetry.space_group_name_H-M   'P 1'
#
loop_
_entity.id
_entity.type
_entity.pdbx_description
1 polymer ?
#
loop_
_entity_poly.entity_id
_entity_poly.type
_entity_poly.pdbx_seq_one_letter_code
_entity_poly.pdbx_strand_id
1 'polypeptide(L)'
;MRRSSELTPLVTESTAPPRSSCSARKLHSSTGRSSLLVITGVALLLTLALVVHQDSSLSSLKNLKGTTNNNFERPHDDFFCGITNHETGYIKLPNKDDDHYFYWFVESRSDPQQDPLVLWLTGGPGCSSMMALLAENGPCHVQSDLSTKTNPYSWNGQANVIWLDQPTGVGYSYGPTVDYDSGEHNVAESIYWFLQKFLKKHPHLADREFFVTGESYGGHYVPAAACSSTGQ
;
A
#
# COMPACT_ATOMS: atom_id res chain seq x y z
N MET A 1 -36.22 1.19 -19.69
CA MET A 1 -35.56 0.56 -20.86
C MET A 1 -34.06 0.59 -20.63
N ARG A 2 -33.46 -0.60 -20.59
CA ARG A 2 -32.05 -1.02 -20.62
C ARG A 2 -30.97 -0.05 -20.08
N ARG A 3 -30.49 -0.41 -18.89
CA ARG A 3 -29.15 -0.16 -18.35
C ARG A 3 -28.20 -1.13 -19.09
N SER A 4 -27.16 -0.61 -19.73
CA SER A 4 -26.03 -1.41 -20.21
C SER A 4 -24.81 -0.98 -19.42
N SER A 5 -24.52 -1.69 -18.34
CA SER A 5 -23.20 -1.68 -17.70
C SER A 5 -22.37 -2.74 -18.42
N GLU A 6 -21.38 -2.32 -19.20
CA GLU A 6 -20.33 -3.19 -19.71
C GLU A 6 -19.55 -3.76 -18.52
N LEU A 7 -19.76 -5.05 -18.24
CA LEU A 7 -18.87 -5.86 -17.41
C LEU A 7 -17.85 -6.48 -18.36
N THR A 8 -16.60 -6.01 -18.30
CA THR A 8 -15.48 -6.65 -19.01
C THR A 8 -14.85 -7.69 -18.08
N PRO A 9 -14.88 -8.98 -18.43
CA PRO A 9 -14.27 -10.02 -17.61
C PRO A 9 -12.75 -10.04 -17.80
N LEU A 10 -12.01 -9.85 -16.70
CA LEU A 10 -10.55 -9.93 -16.67
C LEU A 10 -10.07 -11.37 -16.43
N VAL A 11 -10.23 -12.27 -17.41
CA VAL A 11 -9.29 -13.38 -17.64
C VAL A 11 -9.40 -13.83 -19.10
N THR A 12 -8.43 -13.48 -19.94
CA THR A 12 -8.06 -14.32 -21.10
C THR A 12 -6.55 -14.38 -21.27
N GLU A 13 -6.09 -15.56 -21.64
CA GLU A 13 -4.70 -15.94 -21.82
C GLU A 13 -4.19 -15.51 -23.21
N SER A 14 -2.93 -15.06 -23.28
CA SER A 14 -2.01 -15.09 -24.44
C SER A 14 -1.69 -13.81 -25.22
N THR A 15 -0.35 -13.64 -25.38
CA THR A 15 0.44 -12.93 -26.41
C THR A 15 0.40 -11.40 -26.49
N ALA A 16 1.59 -10.81 -26.29
CA ALA A 16 1.88 -9.37 -26.24
C ALA A 16 1.49 -8.61 -27.53
N PRO A 17 0.77 -7.45 -27.42
CA PRO A 17 0.55 -6.51 -28.51
C PRO A 17 1.30 -5.16 -28.29
N PRO A 18 1.31 -4.23 -29.29
CA PRO A 18 2.42 -3.29 -29.50
C PRO A 18 2.35 -2.01 -28.66
N ARG A 19 3.53 -1.41 -28.43
CA ARG A 19 3.74 -0.17 -27.65
C ARG A 19 2.90 1.00 -28.19
N SER A 20 1.96 1.48 -27.40
CA SER A 20 1.33 2.80 -27.56
C SER A 20 2.06 3.82 -26.67
N SER A 21 2.57 4.90 -27.27
CA SER A 21 3.30 5.93 -26.55
C SER A 21 2.32 6.97 -26.00
N CYS A 22 2.19 7.07 -24.68
CA CYS A 22 1.55 8.21 -24.05
C CYS A 22 2.60 9.34 -23.96
N SER A 23 2.49 10.34 -24.86
CA SER A 23 3.50 11.40 -24.99
C SER A 23 3.31 12.47 -23.90
N ALA A 24 4.16 12.46 -22.88
CA ALA A 24 4.28 13.57 -21.93
C ALA A 24 5.00 14.78 -22.59
N ARG A 25 4.38 15.96 -22.55
CA ARG A 25 5.04 17.22 -22.98
C ARG A 25 6.09 17.63 -21.96
N LYS A 26 7.32 17.91 -22.43
CA LYS A 26 8.39 18.52 -21.64
C LYS A 26 7.97 19.91 -21.16
N LEU A 27 7.97 20.14 -19.85
CA LEU A 27 8.05 21.49 -19.29
C LEU A 27 9.52 21.93 -19.20
N HIS A 28 9.80 23.13 -19.70
CA HIS A 28 11.10 23.77 -19.62
C HIS A 28 11.40 24.21 -18.18
N SER A 29 12.55 23.80 -17.63
CA SER A 29 13.06 24.33 -16.37
C SER A 29 13.74 25.68 -16.60
N SER A 30 13.28 26.72 -15.90
CA SER A 30 13.97 28.01 -15.78
C SER A 30 14.94 27.96 -14.59
N THR A 31 16.20 28.22 -14.86
CA THR A 31 17.29 28.33 -13.88
C THR A 31 17.12 29.57 -13.00
N GLY A 32 17.02 29.37 -11.69
CA GLY A 32 17.12 30.42 -10.67
C GLY A 32 18.18 30.05 -9.63
N ARG A 33 19.35 30.69 -9.71
CA ARG A 33 20.37 30.68 -8.65
C ARG A 33 19.85 31.44 -7.45
N SER A 34 19.77 30.79 -6.29
CA SER A 34 20.11 31.30 -4.94
C SER A 34 19.45 30.41 -3.87
N SER A 35 20.25 29.82 -2.98
CA SER A 35 19.93 29.45 -1.57
C SER A 35 20.77 28.25 -1.10
N LEU A 36 22.10 28.40 -1.03
CA LEU A 36 22.98 27.35 -0.50
C LEU A 36 23.22 27.45 1.03
N LEU A 37 22.54 28.36 1.73
CA LEU A 37 22.76 28.63 3.16
C LEU A 37 21.56 28.30 4.07
N VAL A 38 20.40 27.96 3.52
CA VAL A 38 19.22 27.56 4.32
C VAL A 38 19.05 26.03 4.37
N ILE A 39 19.50 25.32 3.33
CA ILE A 39 19.31 23.87 3.18
C ILE A 39 20.19 23.05 4.14
N THR A 40 21.39 23.53 4.46
CA THR A 40 22.32 22.82 5.37
C THR A 40 21.86 22.87 6.83
N GLY A 41 21.24 23.97 7.27
CA GLY A 41 20.72 24.10 8.64
C GLY A 41 19.48 23.22 8.90
N VAL A 42 18.57 23.12 7.94
CA VAL A 42 17.36 22.29 8.05
C VAL A 42 17.71 20.80 7.96
N ALA A 43 18.67 20.42 7.10
CA ALA A 43 19.15 19.04 7.03
C ALA A 43 19.84 18.58 8.32
N LEU A 44 20.62 19.46 8.98
CA LEU A 44 21.29 19.12 10.25
C LEU A 44 20.32 19.02 11.43
N LEU A 45 19.27 19.84 11.43
CA LEU A 45 18.21 19.77 12.45
C LEU A 45 17.31 18.54 12.26
N LEU A 46 17.02 18.16 11.01
CA LEU A 46 16.26 16.93 10.71
C LEU A 46 17.05 15.66 11.03
N THR A 47 18.37 15.63 10.77
CA THR A 47 19.21 14.48 11.14
C THR A 47 19.36 14.34 12.66
N LEU A 48 19.53 15.45 13.40
CA LEU A 48 19.52 15.38 14.87
C LEU A 48 18.16 14.95 15.42
N ALA A 49 17.05 15.44 14.86
CA ALA A 49 15.71 15.03 15.28
C ALA A 49 15.48 13.52 15.05
N LEU A 50 15.90 12.98 13.90
CA LEU A 50 15.82 11.53 13.61
C LEU A 50 16.70 10.69 14.53
N VAL A 51 17.94 11.12 14.81
CA VAL A 51 18.86 10.39 15.70
C VAL A 51 18.32 10.38 17.15
N VAL A 52 17.80 11.50 17.64
CA VAL A 52 17.20 11.58 18.99
C VAL A 52 15.89 10.76 19.07
N HIS A 53 15.09 10.72 18.01
CA HIS A 53 13.88 9.89 17.98
C HIS A 53 14.18 8.39 17.92
N GLN A 54 15.26 7.98 17.25
CA GLN A 54 15.63 6.58 17.08
C GLN A 54 16.18 5.95 18.37
N ASP A 55 16.98 6.69 19.16
CA ASP A 55 17.45 6.25 20.49
C ASP A 55 16.30 6.08 21.50
N SER A 56 15.26 6.91 21.37
CA SER A 56 14.05 6.83 22.20
C SER A 56 13.26 5.53 21.93
N SER A 57 13.24 5.07 20.67
CA SER A 57 12.58 3.80 20.30
C SER A 57 13.36 2.57 20.78
N LEU A 58 14.69 2.60 20.65
CA LEU A 58 15.58 1.50 21.01
C LEU A 58 15.71 1.31 22.53
N SER A 59 15.60 2.39 23.30
CA SER A 59 15.55 2.33 24.77
C SER A 59 14.23 1.75 25.30
N SER A 60 13.11 1.94 24.57
CA SER A 60 11.83 1.27 24.87
C SER A 60 11.86 -0.23 24.60
N LEU A 61 12.51 -0.68 23.51
CA LEU A 61 12.62 -2.12 23.19
C LEU A 61 13.45 -2.91 24.21
N LYS A 62 14.41 -2.26 24.88
CA LYS A 62 15.26 -2.91 25.90
C LYS A 62 14.52 -3.19 27.22
N ASN A 63 13.33 -2.63 27.44
CA ASN A 63 12.55 -2.78 28.67
C ASN A 63 11.40 -3.81 28.57
N LEU A 64 11.30 -4.55 27.47
CA LEU A 64 10.34 -5.66 27.34
C LEU A 64 10.77 -6.83 28.23
N LYS A 65 10.21 -6.91 29.44
CA LYS A 65 10.26 -8.10 30.29
C LYS A 65 9.34 -9.17 29.72
N GLY A 66 9.92 -10.24 29.17
CA GLY A 66 9.18 -11.46 28.86
C GLY A 66 8.69 -12.13 30.14
N THR A 67 7.37 -12.08 30.37
CA THR A 67 6.73 -12.81 31.46
C THR A 67 6.27 -14.17 30.93
N THR A 68 7.02 -15.23 31.22
CA THR A 68 6.56 -16.62 31.02
C THR A 68 5.74 -17.04 32.24
N ASN A 69 4.42 -16.98 32.14
CA ASN A 69 3.52 -17.64 33.09
C ASN A 69 2.63 -18.63 32.34
N ASN A 70 2.84 -19.92 32.64
CA ASN A 70 2.05 -21.04 32.18
C ASN A 70 0.73 -21.08 32.95
N ASN A 71 -0.30 -20.40 32.44
CA ASN A 71 -1.74 -20.63 32.63
C ASN A 71 -2.47 -19.40 32.04
N PHE A 72 -2.80 -19.46 30.74
CA PHE A 72 -3.51 -18.39 30.06
C PHE A 72 -4.72 -18.99 29.34
N GLU A 73 -5.88 -18.96 30.00
CA GLU A 73 -7.15 -18.84 29.28
C GLU A 73 -7.04 -17.54 28.48
N ARG A 74 -6.82 -17.65 27.17
CA ARG A 74 -6.70 -16.50 26.26
C ARG A 74 -8.01 -15.72 26.32
N PRO A 75 -8.03 -14.48 26.85
CA PRO A 75 -9.17 -13.60 26.65
C PRO A 75 -9.39 -13.47 25.15
N HIS A 76 -10.66 -13.41 24.74
CA HIS A 76 -11.08 -13.30 23.34
C HIS A 76 -10.65 -11.98 22.64
N ASP A 77 -9.68 -11.25 23.20
CA ASP A 77 -9.24 -9.92 22.80
C ASP A 77 -7.85 -9.89 22.11
N ASP A 78 -7.23 -11.05 21.89
CA ASP A 78 -5.86 -11.16 21.32
C ASP A 78 -5.78 -10.96 19.78
N PHE A 79 -6.85 -10.52 19.12
CA PHE A 79 -6.84 -10.23 17.68
C PHE A 79 -6.60 -8.74 17.42
N PHE A 80 -5.78 -8.42 16.41
CA PHE A 80 -5.48 -7.03 15.98
C PHE A 80 -6.78 -6.23 15.83
N CYS A 81 -7.06 -5.36 16.80
CA CYS A 81 -8.23 -4.48 16.84
C CYS A 81 -9.60 -5.19 16.72
N GLY A 82 -9.69 -6.42 17.25
CA GLY A 82 -10.90 -7.23 17.12
C GLY A 82 -11.22 -7.68 15.69
N ILE A 83 -10.27 -7.54 14.76
CA ILE A 83 -10.41 -8.01 13.38
C ILE A 83 -10.01 -9.48 13.33
N THR A 84 -10.96 -10.32 12.94
CA THR A 84 -10.71 -11.76 12.79
C THR A 84 -10.29 -12.13 11.36
N ASN A 85 -10.66 -11.32 10.37
CA ASN A 85 -10.49 -11.63 8.95
C ASN A 85 -9.58 -10.59 8.27
N HIS A 86 -8.30 -10.90 8.24
CA HIS A 86 -7.29 -10.15 7.53
C HIS A 86 -6.20 -11.10 7.03
N GLU A 87 -5.48 -10.67 5.99
CA GLU A 87 -4.37 -11.42 5.44
C GLU A 87 -3.22 -10.46 5.15
N THR A 88 -2.01 -10.83 5.58
CA THR A 88 -0.78 -10.18 5.12
C THR A 88 0.03 -11.16 4.30
N GLY A 89 0.82 -10.64 3.38
CA GLY A 89 1.67 -11.51 2.58
C GLY A 89 2.46 -10.75 1.54
N TYR A 90 3.17 -11.55 0.75
CA TYR A 90 3.99 -11.08 -0.37
C TYR A 90 3.46 -11.68 -1.66
N ILE A 91 3.45 -10.87 -2.71
CA ILE A 91 3.23 -11.32 -4.07
C ILE A 91 4.52 -11.10 -4.86
N LYS A 92 5.13 -12.19 -5.33
CA LYS A 92 6.24 -12.13 -6.27
C LYS A 92 5.76 -11.62 -7.64
N LEU A 93 6.37 -10.56 -8.13
CA LEU A 93 6.04 -9.96 -9.41
C LEU A 93 6.71 -10.73 -10.56
N PRO A 94 5.95 -11.18 -11.57
CA PRO A 94 6.47 -11.97 -12.69
C PRO A 94 7.21 -11.13 -13.75
N ASN A 95 7.06 -9.80 -13.74
CA ASN A 95 7.73 -8.88 -14.66
C ASN A 95 9.08 -8.37 -14.12
N LYS A 96 9.60 -8.98 -13.05
CA LYS A 96 10.77 -8.58 -12.28
C LYS A 96 11.62 -9.80 -11.94
N ASP A 97 12.87 -9.62 -11.53
CA ASP A 97 13.80 -10.70 -11.21
C ASP A 97 13.39 -11.42 -9.91
N ASP A 98 13.32 -10.66 -8.81
CA ASP A 98 12.91 -11.17 -7.49
C ASP A 98 12.26 -10.09 -6.64
N ASP A 99 11.32 -9.34 -7.23
CA ASP A 99 10.53 -8.32 -6.55
C ASP A 99 9.29 -8.91 -5.87
N HIS A 100 9.08 -8.52 -4.62
CA HIS A 100 7.99 -8.99 -3.76
C HIS A 100 7.27 -7.79 -3.14
N TYR A 101 6.04 -7.56 -3.60
CA TYR A 101 5.19 -6.54 -3.02
C TYR A 101 4.47 -7.07 -1.79
N PHE A 102 4.64 -6.39 -0.66
CA PHE A 102 3.92 -6.63 0.58
C PHE A 102 2.55 -5.97 0.55
N TYR A 103 1.55 -6.70 1.04
CA TYR A 103 0.20 -6.17 1.22
C TYR A 103 -0.35 -6.54 2.60
N TRP A 104 -1.26 -5.70 3.07
CA TRP A 104 -2.17 -6.02 4.15
C TRP A 104 -3.60 -5.88 3.64
N PHE A 105 -4.29 -7.00 3.55
CA PHE A 105 -5.70 -7.09 3.15
C PHE A 105 -6.58 -7.25 4.39
N VAL A 106 -7.68 -6.50 4.45
CA VAL A 106 -8.67 -6.58 5.53
C VAL A 106 -10.06 -6.65 4.92
N GLU A 107 -10.85 -7.63 5.36
CA GLU A 107 -12.23 -7.78 4.91
C GLU A 107 -13.14 -6.65 5.43
N SER A 108 -14.23 -6.42 4.70
CA SER A 108 -15.28 -5.52 5.17
C SER A 108 -15.93 -6.02 6.46
N ARG A 109 -16.24 -5.09 7.36
CA ARG A 109 -17.05 -5.32 8.57
C ARG A 109 -18.55 -5.37 8.29
N SER A 110 -18.99 -4.94 7.10
CA SER A 110 -20.41 -4.88 6.72
C SER A 110 -20.84 -6.18 6.04
N ASP A 111 -20.57 -6.36 4.75
CA ASP A 111 -20.81 -7.61 4.02
C ASP A 111 -19.62 -7.93 3.12
N PRO A 112 -18.57 -8.64 3.61
CA PRO A 112 -17.36 -8.89 2.83
C PRO A 112 -17.61 -9.68 1.53
N GLN A 113 -18.75 -10.36 1.40
CA GLN A 113 -19.14 -11.11 0.21
C GLN A 113 -19.86 -10.27 -0.85
N GLN A 114 -20.25 -9.03 -0.55
CA GLN A 114 -20.92 -8.14 -1.52
C GLN A 114 -20.21 -6.80 -1.66
N ASP A 115 -19.53 -6.35 -0.60
CA ASP A 115 -18.87 -5.05 -0.55
C ASP A 115 -17.70 -4.94 -1.54
N PRO A 116 -17.43 -3.73 -2.04
CA PRO A 116 -16.41 -3.49 -3.06
C PRO A 116 -14.99 -3.82 -2.57
N LEU A 117 -14.09 -4.01 -3.53
CA LEU A 117 -12.66 -4.10 -3.31
C LEU A 117 -12.00 -2.74 -3.54
N VAL A 118 -11.19 -2.28 -2.58
CA VAL A 118 -10.48 -1.01 -2.65
C VAL A 118 -8.98 -1.27 -2.51
N LEU A 119 -8.19 -0.77 -3.46
CA LEU A 119 -6.74 -0.70 -3.36
C LEU A 119 -6.35 0.70 -2.88
N TRP A 120 -5.54 0.77 -1.83
CA TRP A 120 -4.98 2.01 -1.29
C TRP A 120 -3.49 2.14 -1.59
N LEU A 121 -3.10 3.30 -2.14
CA LEU A 121 -1.74 3.63 -2.56
C LEU A 121 -1.27 4.93 -1.88
N THR A 122 -0.45 4.81 -0.84
CA THR A 122 0.23 5.97 -0.24
C THR A 122 1.31 6.52 -1.18
N GLY A 123 1.49 7.85 -1.16
CA GLY A 123 2.44 8.57 -2.01
C GLY A 123 3.86 8.66 -1.45
N GLY A 124 4.35 9.89 -1.29
CA GLY A 124 5.75 10.19 -0.92
C GLY A 124 6.48 10.94 -2.05
N PRO A 125 6.93 10.27 -3.13
CA PRO A 125 6.93 8.81 -3.37
C PRO A 125 7.80 8.04 -2.37
N GLY A 126 7.49 6.76 -2.13
CA GLY A 126 8.30 5.88 -1.28
C GLY A 126 7.81 5.72 0.16
N CYS A 127 6.63 6.24 0.49
CA CYS A 127 6.03 6.06 1.81
C CYS A 127 5.20 4.77 1.86
N SER A 128 5.34 4.02 2.95
CA SER A 128 4.58 2.78 3.17
C SER A 128 3.10 3.07 3.37
N SER A 129 2.25 2.23 2.76
CA SER A 129 0.80 2.26 2.97
C SER A 129 0.40 1.74 4.36
N MET A 130 1.33 1.13 5.10
CA MET A 130 1.10 0.75 6.51
C MET A 130 0.93 1.97 7.40
N MET A 131 1.49 3.12 7.00
CA MET A 131 1.24 4.39 7.67
C MET A 131 -0.25 4.75 7.60
N ALA A 132 -0.86 4.67 6.41
CA ALA A 132 -2.28 4.93 6.24
C ALA A 132 -3.16 3.92 6.98
N LEU A 133 -2.76 2.64 6.95
CA LEU A 133 -3.44 1.57 7.67
C LEU A 133 -3.48 1.85 9.18
N LEU A 134 -2.37 2.29 9.78
CA LEU A 134 -2.22 2.42 11.22
C LEU A 134 -2.48 3.83 11.77
N ALA A 135 -2.50 4.85 10.91
CA ALA A 135 -2.63 6.25 11.34
C ALA A 135 -3.80 7.00 10.68
N GLU A 136 -4.40 6.47 9.62
CA GLU A 136 -5.39 7.21 8.82
C GLU A 136 -6.71 6.46 8.68
N ASN A 137 -6.87 5.67 7.62
CA ASN A 137 -8.15 5.10 7.21
C ASN A 137 -8.27 3.60 7.47
N GLY A 138 -7.20 2.97 7.98
CA GLY A 138 -7.25 1.56 8.34
C GLY A 138 -8.06 1.29 9.60
N PRO A 139 -8.15 0.02 9.97
CA PRO A 139 -9.16 -0.47 10.90
C PRO A 139 -8.95 0.01 12.35
N CYS A 140 -7.78 0.55 12.65
CA CYS A 140 -7.40 1.01 13.97
C CYS A 140 -6.18 1.91 13.97
N HIS A 141 -6.02 2.61 15.09
CA HIS A 141 -4.90 3.47 15.37
C HIS A 141 -4.00 2.88 16.44
N VAL A 142 -2.69 2.99 16.24
CA VAL A 142 -1.68 2.69 17.26
C VAL A 142 -1.67 3.83 18.29
N GLN A 143 -1.82 3.49 19.57
CA GLN A 143 -1.79 4.43 20.69
C GLN A 143 -0.36 4.63 21.21
N SER A 144 -0.17 5.62 22.08
CA SER A 144 1.14 5.94 22.66
C SER A 144 1.73 4.83 23.53
N ASP A 145 0.90 3.95 24.08
CA ASP A 145 1.30 2.76 24.85
C ASP A 145 1.51 1.52 23.96
N LEU A 146 1.52 1.69 22.64
CA LEU A 146 1.60 0.64 21.62
C LEU A 146 0.40 -0.31 21.58
N SER A 147 -0.66 -0.03 22.34
CA SER A 147 -1.94 -0.71 22.16
C SER A 147 -2.60 -0.26 20.86
N THR A 148 -3.60 -1.02 20.40
CA THR A 148 -4.40 -0.64 19.24
C THR A 148 -5.81 -0.26 19.67
N LYS A 149 -6.37 0.76 19.01
CA LYS A 149 -7.74 1.20 19.22
C LYS A 149 -8.50 1.19 17.91
N THR A 150 -9.66 0.54 17.89
CA THR A 150 -10.54 0.49 16.71
C THR A 150 -10.84 1.89 16.18
N ASN A 151 -10.68 2.06 14.86
CA ASN A 151 -11.07 3.26 14.14
C ASN A 151 -12.56 3.12 13.73
N PRO A 152 -13.47 3.93 14.30
CA PRO A 152 -14.89 3.87 13.96
C PRO A 152 -15.20 4.40 12.55
N TYR A 153 -14.25 5.08 11.91
CA TYR A 153 -14.37 5.64 10.56
C TYR A 153 -13.47 4.92 9.55
N SER A 154 -13.06 3.69 9.85
CA SER A 154 -12.24 2.92 8.92
C SER A 154 -12.96 2.63 7.62
N TRP A 155 -12.20 2.64 6.53
CA TRP A 155 -12.70 2.26 5.22
C TRP A 155 -13.14 0.79 5.14
N ASN A 156 -12.57 -0.08 5.98
CA ASN A 156 -13.03 -1.46 6.07
C ASN A 156 -14.41 -1.59 6.76
N GLY A 157 -15.05 -0.48 7.15
CA GLY A 157 -16.44 -0.48 7.59
C GLY A 157 -17.44 -0.78 6.48
N GLN A 158 -17.07 -0.61 5.20
CA GLN A 158 -17.96 -0.73 4.03
C GLN A 158 -17.25 -1.32 2.78
N ALA A 159 -16.01 -1.79 2.92
CA ALA A 159 -15.22 -2.28 1.79
C ALA A 159 -14.19 -3.32 2.23
N ASN A 160 -13.83 -4.21 1.31
CA ASN A 160 -12.64 -5.03 1.39
C ASN A 160 -11.45 -4.17 0.96
N VAL A 161 -10.43 -3.98 1.79
CA VAL A 161 -9.37 -2.99 1.53
C VAL A 161 -7.98 -3.63 1.52
N ILE A 162 -7.19 -3.30 0.50
CA ILE A 162 -5.77 -3.67 0.36
C ILE A 162 -4.93 -2.41 0.57
N TRP A 163 -4.08 -2.40 1.59
CA TRP A 163 -2.98 -1.44 1.71
C TRP A 163 -1.72 -2.06 1.13
N LEU A 164 -1.22 -1.48 0.03
CA LEU A 164 -0.10 -2.01 -0.74
C LEU A 164 1.15 -1.17 -0.52
N ASP A 165 2.24 -1.81 -0.10
CA ASP A 165 3.55 -1.16 -0.09
C ASP A 165 4.16 -1.19 -1.50
N GLN A 166 4.36 -0.02 -2.08
CA GLN A 166 4.90 0.14 -3.43
C GLN A 166 5.65 1.48 -3.56
N PRO A 167 6.64 1.58 -4.47
CA PRO A 167 7.23 0.51 -5.30
C PRO A 167 8.22 -0.39 -4.53
N THR A 168 9.04 -1.15 -5.26
CA THR A 168 10.12 -2.00 -4.72
C THR A 168 10.98 -1.25 -3.70
N GLY A 169 11.22 -1.84 -2.53
CA GLY A 169 12.00 -1.25 -1.45
C GLY A 169 11.23 -0.29 -0.53
N VAL A 170 9.92 -0.12 -0.73
CA VAL A 170 9.05 0.66 0.16
C VAL A 170 8.46 -0.21 1.26
N GLY A 171 8.50 0.28 2.49
CA GLY A 171 7.90 -0.39 3.64
C GLY A 171 8.45 -1.79 3.82
N TYR A 172 7.57 -2.79 3.69
CA TYR A 172 7.97 -4.20 3.74
C TYR A 172 8.26 -4.82 2.37
N SER A 173 7.92 -4.15 1.26
CA SER A 173 8.21 -4.64 -0.10
C SER A 173 9.71 -4.63 -0.38
N TYR A 174 10.21 -5.71 -1.01
CA TYR A 174 11.64 -5.89 -1.22
C TYR A 174 11.94 -6.51 -2.59
N GLY A 175 13.14 -6.22 -3.10
CA GLY A 175 13.67 -6.77 -4.33
C GLY A 175 15.10 -6.29 -4.56
N PRO A 176 15.85 -6.90 -5.49
CA PRO A 176 17.18 -6.43 -5.88
C PRO A 176 17.08 -5.04 -6.55
N THR A 177 18.17 -4.25 -6.52
CA THR A 177 18.17 -2.87 -7.05
C THR A 177 17.81 -2.78 -8.55
N VAL A 178 18.06 -3.84 -9.31
CA VAL A 178 17.65 -3.93 -10.73
C VAL A 178 16.13 -3.88 -10.92
N ASP A 179 15.36 -4.29 -9.91
CA ASP A 179 13.90 -4.30 -9.95
C ASP A 179 13.28 -2.95 -9.56
N TYR A 180 14.06 -1.97 -9.09
CA TYR A 180 13.53 -0.69 -8.66
C TYR A 180 12.88 0.07 -9.81
N ASP A 181 11.66 0.55 -9.57
CA ASP A 181 10.90 1.31 -10.56
C ASP A 181 11.45 2.73 -10.70
N SER A 182 11.60 3.19 -11.95
CA SER A 182 12.17 4.51 -12.28
C SER A 182 11.13 5.56 -12.69
N GLY A 183 9.83 5.21 -12.68
CA GLY A 183 8.72 6.10 -12.99
C GLY A 183 7.35 5.42 -12.89
N GLU A 184 6.28 6.21 -12.98
CA GLU A 184 4.90 5.77 -12.71
C GLU A 184 4.44 4.66 -13.65
N HIS A 185 4.97 4.61 -14.87
CA HIS A 185 4.64 3.56 -15.83
C HIS A 185 5.08 2.17 -15.33
N ASN A 186 6.30 2.04 -14.80
CA ASN A 186 6.79 0.78 -14.26
C ASN A 186 6.03 0.39 -12.98
N VAL A 187 5.75 1.37 -12.12
CA VAL A 187 4.92 1.17 -10.92
C VAL A 187 3.53 0.65 -11.30
N ALA A 188 2.90 1.24 -12.32
CA ALA A 188 1.59 0.81 -12.79
C ALA A 188 1.60 -0.63 -13.35
N GLU A 189 2.67 -1.02 -14.05
CA GLU A 189 2.85 -2.39 -14.53
C GLU A 189 3.03 -3.38 -13.35
N SER A 190 3.84 -3.03 -12.35
CA SER A 190 4.03 -3.81 -11.14
C SER A 190 2.72 -3.98 -10.34
N ILE A 191 1.93 -2.90 -10.20
CA ILE A 191 0.60 -2.93 -9.56
C ILE A 191 -0.36 -3.83 -10.35
N TYR A 192 -0.35 -3.77 -11.68
CA TYR A 192 -1.15 -4.66 -12.52
C TYR A 192 -0.83 -6.12 -12.22
N TRP A 193 0.44 -6.51 -12.23
CA TRP A 193 0.83 -7.89 -11.95
C TRP A 193 0.55 -8.32 -10.51
N PHE A 194 0.72 -7.42 -9.55
CA PHE A 194 0.28 -7.63 -8.17
C PHE A 194 -1.20 -8.00 -8.13
N LEU A 195 -2.07 -7.19 -8.75
CA LEU A 195 -3.52 -7.42 -8.78
C LEU A 195 -3.89 -8.74 -9.47
N GLN A 196 -3.26 -9.07 -10.60
CA GLN A 196 -3.49 -10.35 -11.29
C GLN A 196 -3.20 -11.55 -10.38
N LYS A 197 -2.08 -11.51 -9.65
CA LYS A 197 -1.70 -12.58 -8.72
C LYS A 197 -2.57 -12.60 -7.46
N PHE A 198 -2.90 -11.42 -6.92
CA PHE A 198 -3.75 -11.28 -5.76
C PHE A 198 -5.16 -11.82 -6.03
N LEU A 199 -5.80 -11.44 -7.14
CA LEU A 199 -7.13 -11.92 -7.52
C LEU A 199 -7.12 -13.41 -7.90
N LYS A 200 -6.01 -13.92 -8.45
CA LYS A 200 -5.83 -15.36 -8.64
C LYS A 200 -5.79 -16.13 -7.31
N LYS A 201 -5.19 -15.54 -6.27
CA LYS A 201 -5.18 -16.10 -4.91
C LYS A 201 -6.55 -15.96 -4.24
N HIS A 202 -7.29 -14.91 -4.57
CA HIS A 202 -8.59 -14.55 -3.98
C HIS A 202 -9.70 -14.47 -5.04
N PRO A 203 -10.07 -15.59 -5.68
CA PRO A 203 -10.98 -15.58 -6.83
C PRO A 203 -12.37 -15.06 -6.49
N HIS A 204 -12.79 -15.16 -5.22
CA HIS A 204 -14.08 -14.65 -4.74
C HIS A 204 -14.18 -13.10 -4.75
N LEU A 205 -13.05 -12.40 -4.91
CA LEU A 205 -13.00 -10.94 -5.01
C LEU A 205 -12.99 -10.42 -6.45
N ALA A 206 -12.84 -11.31 -7.45
CA ALA A 206 -12.64 -10.92 -8.85
C ALA A 206 -13.88 -10.22 -9.47
N ASP A 207 -15.08 -10.57 -9.02
CA ASP A 207 -16.35 -10.02 -9.53
C ASP A 207 -16.85 -8.80 -8.73
N ARG A 208 -16.03 -8.21 -7.85
CA ARG A 208 -16.40 -7.04 -7.04
C ARG A 208 -16.25 -5.75 -7.81
N GLU A 209 -17.05 -4.74 -7.46
CA GLU A 209 -16.72 -3.36 -7.84
C GLU A 209 -15.33 -3.03 -7.28
N PHE A 210 -14.42 -2.56 -8.14
CA PHE A 210 -13.03 -2.33 -7.80
C PHE A 210 -12.66 -0.85 -7.93
N PHE A 211 -12.07 -0.30 -6.87
CA PHE A 211 -11.62 1.09 -6.82
C PHE A 211 -10.12 1.15 -6.51
N VAL A 212 -9.40 1.96 -7.29
CA VAL A 212 -8.01 2.31 -7.01
C VAL A 212 -8.00 3.70 -6.39
N THR A 213 -7.39 3.81 -5.22
CA THR A 213 -7.38 5.02 -4.39
C THR A 213 -5.99 5.29 -3.87
N GLY A 214 -5.74 6.52 -3.44
CA GLY A 214 -4.44 6.91 -2.93
C GLY A 214 -4.39 8.39 -2.58
N GLU A 215 -3.26 8.81 -2.02
CA GLU A 215 -3.06 10.16 -1.51
C GLU A 215 -1.69 10.73 -1.85
N SER A 216 -1.57 12.06 -1.85
CA SER A 216 -0.32 12.76 -2.17
C SER A 216 0.22 12.34 -3.55
N TYR A 217 1.46 11.84 -3.65
CA TYR A 217 2.00 11.27 -4.89
C TYR A 217 1.23 10.03 -5.38
N GLY A 218 0.43 9.40 -4.53
CA GLY A 218 -0.58 8.42 -4.91
C GLY A 218 -1.55 8.95 -5.97
N GLY A 219 -1.76 10.27 -6.06
CA GLY A 219 -2.49 10.92 -7.14
C GLY A 219 -1.84 10.78 -8.53
N HIS A 220 -0.57 10.39 -8.62
CA HIS A 220 0.10 9.99 -9.87
C HIS A 220 0.01 8.47 -10.08
N TYR A 221 0.17 7.67 -9.02
CA TYR A 221 0.08 6.21 -9.11
C TYR A 221 -1.31 5.72 -9.48
N VAL A 222 -2.37 6.28 -8.88
CA VAL A 222 -3.77 5.91 -9.09
C VAL A 222 -4.17 6.00 -10.57
N PRO A 223 -4.03 7.16 -11.27
CA PRO A 223 -4.39 7.23 -12.68
C PRO A 223 -3.46 6.39 -13.58
N ALA A 224 -2.18 6.22 -13.21
CA ALA A 224 -1.28 5.35 -13.96
C ALA A 224 -1.73 3.88 -13.87
N ALA A 225 -2.05 3.39 -12.68
CA ALA A 225 -2.55 2.04 -12.44
C ALA A 225 -3.90 1.78 -13.13
N ALA A 226 -4.84 2.75 -13.06
CA ALA A 226 -6.14 2.64 -13.72
C ALA A 226 -6.05 2.67 -15.27
N CYS A 227 -5.06 3.37 -15.82
CA CYS A 227 -4.81 3.35 -17.26
C CYS A 227 -4.27 1.99 -17.72
N SER A 228 -3.34 1.41 -16.95
CA SER A 228 -2.79 0.08 -17.26
C SER A 228 -3.82 -1.05 -17.16
N SER A 229 -4.88 -0.90 -16.35
CA SER A 229 -5.95 -1.90 -16.21
C SER A 229 -7.01 -1.87 -17.32
N THR A 230 -7.07 -0.79 -18.11
CA THR A 230 -8.11 -0.58 -19.15
C THR A 230 -7.59 -0.75 -20.59
N GLY A 231 -6.29 -1.03 -20.75
CA GLY A 231 -5.60 -1.02 -22.05
C GLY A 231 -5.22 -2.39 -22.64
N GLN A 232 -5.74 -3.51 -22.13
CA GLN A 232 -5.53 -4.84 -22.69
C GLN A 232 -6.85 -5.55 -22.97
#